data_AF-A0A553SHF5-F1
#
_entry.id   AF-A0A553SHF5-F1
#
_cell.length_a   1.000
_cell.length_b   1.000
_cell.length_c   1.000
_cell.angle_alpha   90.00
_cell.angle_beta   90.00
_cell.angle_gamma   90.00
#
_symmetry.space_group_name_H-M   'P 1'
#
loop_
_entity.id
_entity.type
_entity.pdbx_description
1 polymer ?
#
loop_
_entity_poly.entity_id
_entity_poly.type
_entity_poly.pdbx_seq_one_letter_code
_entity_poly.pdbx_strand_id
1 'polypeptide(L)'
;MTLSTQFMTMLAMVGMGLFFGISLDTYQFFLKRAERKRIIVFFHDLLFWVLQALLMFYVLFLVNQGEIRIYLVLALLLGFATYQALLKSIYLSFLKLIISLSVRFYQLTVKLVVNLIYKPIKTLILFLVSVVIFLLKGLMALVNGVIRVLRFILKVVLLPLKWLLSLIWLVLPKKVKLNVDKYSGKLAGYYTMIKKYVKEWIKNRKKQ
;
A
#
# COMPACT_ATOMS: atom_id res chain seq x y z
N MET A 1 -22.56 -26.55 -58.00
CA MET A 1 -23.08 -26.22 -56.64
C MET A 1 -24.58 -26.38 -56.65
N THR A 2 -25.16 -26.99 -55.61
CA THR A 2 -26.63 -27.07 -55.45
C THR A 2 -27.16 -25.78 -54.83
N LEU A 3 -28.43 -25.45 -55.05
CA LEU A 3 -29.07 -24.26 -54.46
C LEU A 3 -28.94 -24.24 -52.92
N SER A 4 -29.05 -25.41 -52.30
CA SER A 4 -28.88 -25.58 -50.85
C SER A 4 -27.48 -25.16 -50.37
N THR A 5 -26.42 -25.50 -51.11
CA THR A 5 -25.05 -25.08 -50.76
C THR A 5 -24.87 -23.57 -50.87
N GLN A 6 -25.49 -22.93 -51.86
CA GLN A 6 -25.45 -21.47 -52.01
C GLN A 6 -26.14 -20.77 -50.84
N PHE A 7 -27.32 -21.23 -50.44
CA PHE A 7 -28.05 -20.66 -49.31
C PHE A 7 -27.29 -20.82 -47.98
N MET A 8 -26.72 -22.01 -47.74
CA MET A 8 -25.86 -22.26 -46.57
C MET A 8 -24.63 -21.35 -46.56
N THR A 9 -24.01 -21.13 -47.72
CA THR A 9 -22.88 -20.20 -47.85
C THR A 9 -23.30 -18.77 -47.52
N MET A 10 -24.44 -18.30 -48.04
CA MET A 10 -24.93 -16.95 -47.75
C MET A 10 -25.23 -16.76 -46.26
N LEU A 11 -25.88 -17.73 -45.61
CA LEU A 11 -26.16 -17.67 -44.18
C LEU A 11 -24.86 -17.67 -43.36
N ALA A 12 -23.89 -18.52 -43.71
CA ALA A 12 -22.58 -18.54 -43.08
C ALA A 12 -21.85 -17.18 -43.21
N MET A 13 -21.95 -16.52 -44.37
CA MET A 13 -21.36 -15.20 -44.59
C MET A 13 -22.08 -14.09 -43.80
N VAL A 14 -23.41 -14.14 -43.70
CA VAL A 14 -24.17 -13.26 -42.78
C VAL A 14 -23.71 -13.48 -41.35
N GLY A 15 -23.58 -14.73 -40.91
CA GLY A 15 -23.05 -15.10 -39.60
C GLY A 15 -21.65 -14.55 -39.34
N MET A 16 -20.75 -14.63 -40.33
CA MET A 16 -19.42 -14.02 -40.22
C MET A 16 -19.45 -12.50 -40.18
N GLY A 17 -20.40 -11.86 -40.88
CA GLY A 17 -20.62 -10.42 -40.76
C GLY A 17 -21.06 -9.99 -39.36
N LEU A 18 -21.98 -10.76 -38.76
CA LEU A 18 -22.41 -10.56 -37.36
C LEU A 18 -21.23 -10.76 -36.39
N PHE A 19 -20.49 -11.86 -36.54
CA PHE A 19 -19.32 -12.17 -35.74
C PHE A 19 -18.24 -11.09 -35.86
N PHE A 20 -18.01 -10.58 -37.07
CA PHE A 20 -17.08 -9.49 -37.31
C PHE A 20 -17.47 -8.24 -36.53
N GLY A 21 -18.76 -7.86 -36.56
CA GLY A 21 -19.28 -6.73 -35.79
C GLY A 21 -19.06 -6.88 -34.29
N ILE A 22 -19.37 -8.06 -33.74
CA ILE A 22 -19.13 -8.39 -32.33
C ILE A 22 -17.64 -8.27 -32.00
N SER A 23 -16.79 -8.96 -32.75
CA SER A 23 -15.34 -9.02 -32.55
C SER A 23 -14.71 -7.62 -32.59
N LEU A 24 -15.14 -6.77 -33.52
CA LEU A 24 -14.67 -5.41 -33.67
C LEU A 24 -15.06 -4.52 -32.47
N ASP A 25 -16.30 -4.61 -32.00
CA ASP A 25 -16.73 -3.85 -30.81
C ASP A 25 -16.02 -4.35 -29.54
N THR A 26 -15.83 -5.66 -29.37
CA THR A 26 -15.03 -6.24 -28.27
C THR A 26 -13.61 -5.68 -28.30
N TYR A 27 -12.98 -5.73 -29.47
CA TYR A 27 -11.61 -5.26 -29.68
C TYR A 27 -11.48 -3.78 -29.34
N GLN A 28 -12.37 -2.94 -29.87
CA GLN A 28 -12.36 -1.50 -29.59
C GLN A 28 -12.56 -1.19 -28.11
N PHE A 29 -13.45 -1.93 -27.43
CA PHE A 29 -13.69 -1.78 -26.00
C PHE A 29 -12.42 -2.02 -25.17
N PHE A 30 -11.68 -3.11 -25.43
CA PHE A 30 -10.47 -3.46 -24.68
C PHE A 30 -9.24 -2.62 -25.07
N LEU A 31 -9.16 -2.18 -26.33
CA LEU A 31 -8.01 -1.45 -26.82
C LEU A 31 -7.88 -0.06 -26.17
N LYS A 32 -8.99 0.60 -25.83
CA LYS A 32 -9.01 1.96 -25.26
C LYS A 32 -8.01 2.89 -25.97
N ARG A 33 -8.27 3.15 -27.25
CA ARG A 33 -7.33 3.81 -28.19
C ARG A 33 -6.69 5.10 -27.66
N ALA A 34 -7.39 5.89 -26.83
CA ALA A 34 -6.88 7.15 -26.28
C ALA A 34 -5.79 6.98 -25.21
N GLU A 35 -5.76 5.84 -24.50
CA GLU A 35 -4.85 5.62 -23.37
C GLU A 35 -3.57 4.86 -23.78
N ARG A 36 -3.57 4.17 -24.93
CA ARG A 36 -2.46 3.29 -25.36
C ARG A 36 -1.49 3.97 -26.32
N LYS A 37 -0.21 3.59 -26.23
CA LYS A 37 0.84 4.03 -27.17
C LYS A 37 0.47 3.64 -28.61
N ARG A 38 0.67 4.57 -29.55
CA ARG A 38 0.32 4.42 -30.98
C ARG A 38 0.92 3.17 -31.62
N ILE A 39 2.16 2.80 -31.26
CA ILE A 39 2.84 1.61 -31.79
C ILE A 39 2.12 0.31 -31.38
N ILE A 40 1.68 0.23 -30.12
CA ILE A 40 0.97 -0.96 -29.61
C ILE A 40 -0.39 -1.10 -30.28
N VAL A 41 -1.09 0.02 -30.47
CA VAL A 41 -2.37 0.07 -31.22
C VAL A 41 -2.17 -0.40 -32.66
N PHE A 42 -1.09 0.02 -33.32
CA PHE A 42 -0.80 -0.40 -34.69
C PHE A 42 -0.58 -1.91 -34.82
N PHE A 43 0.25 -2.52 -33.95
CA PHE A 43 0.47 -3.97 -33.98
C PHE A 43 -0.81 -4.75 -33.68
N HIS A 44 -1.62 -4.30 -32.73
CA HIS A 44 -2.90 -4.94 -32.43
C HIS A 44 -3.90 -4.79 -33.57
N ASP A 45 -3.96 -3.63 -34.23
CA ASP A 45 -4.83 -3.41 -35.38
C ASP A 45 -4.42 -4.35 -36.53
N LEU A 46 -3.13 -4.43 -36.84
CA LEU A 46 -2.60 -5.34 -37.86
C LEU A 46 -2.97 -6.80 -37.54
N LEU A 47 -2.73 -7.23 -36.30
CA LEU A 47 -3.03 -8.61 -35.87
C LEU A 47 -4.54 -8.90 -35.97
N PHE A 48 -5.38 -7.96 -35.54
CA PHE A 48 -6.83 -8.09 -35.61
C PHE A 48 -7.32 -8.26 -37.06
N TRP A 49 -6.87 -7.40 -37.97
CA TRP A 49 -7.26 -7.47 -39.38
C TRP A 49 -6.77 -8.76 -40.05
N VAL A 50 -5.54 -9.19 -39.77
CA VAL A 50 -5.00 -10.46 -40.30
C VAL A 50 -5.81 -11.65 -39.79
N LEU A 51 -6.06 -11.73 -38.48
CA LEU A 51 -6.86 -12.81 -37.89
C LEU A 51 -8.27 -12.84 -38.48
N GLN A 52 -8.90 -11.67 -38.63
CA GLN A 52 -10.26 -11.61 -39.15
C GLN A 52 -10.31 -11.99 -40.64
N ALA A 53 -9.34 -11.55 -41.44
CA ALA A 53 -9.25 -11.95 -42.85
C ALA A 53 -9.03 -13.46 -42.98
N LEU A 54 -8.14 -14.04 -42.16
CA LEU A 54 -7.90 -15.48 -42.13
C LEU A 54 -9.16 -16.26 -41.72
N LEU A 55 -9.87 -15.82 -40.68
CA LEU A 55 -11.12 -16.45 -40.25
C LEU A 55 -12.20 -16.38 -41.33
N MET A 56 -12.36 -15.22 -41.97
CA MET A 56 -13.33 -15.04 -43.05
C MET A 56 -12.99 -15.94 -44.25
N PHE A 57 -11.72 -15.97 -44.66
CA PHE A 57 -11.26 -16.83 -45.74
C PHE A 57 -11.42 -18.31 -45.40
N TYR A 58 -11.13 -18.71 -44.16
CA TYR A 58 -11.29 -20.09 -43.69
C TYR A 58 -12.74 -20.56 -43.76
N VAL A 59 -13.69 -19.74 -43.30
CA VAL A 59 -15.13 -20.06 -43.40
C VAL A 59 -15.57 -20.13 -44.86
N LEU A 60 -15.10 -19.21 -45.69
CA LEU A 60 -15.41 -19.20 -47.13
C LEU A 60 -14.80 -20.42 -47.85
N PHE A 61 -13.62 -20.86 -47.44
CA PHE A 61 -12.98 -22.09 -47.91
C PHE A 61 -13.78 -23.33 -47.53
N LEU A 62 -14.25 -23.42 -46.29
CA LEU A 62 -15.01 -24.56 -45.80
C LEU A 62 -16.36 -24.73 -46.52
N VAL A 63 -17.05 -23.62 -46.78
CA VAL A 63 -18.44 -23.66 -47.30
C VAL A 63 -18.50 -23.54 -48.82
N ASN A 64 -17.53 -22.85 -49.45
CA ASN A 64 -17.55 -22.55 -50.88
C ASN A 64 -16.19 -22.76 -51.58
N GLN A 65 -15.29 -23.58 -51.01
CA GLN A 65 -13.97 -23.89 -51.61
C GLN A 65 -13.10 -22.65 -51.91
N GLY A 66 -13.38 -21.52 -51.28
CA GLY A 66 -12.60 -20.29 -51.49
C GLY A 66 -13.11 -19.42 -52.64
N GLU A 67 -14.22 -19.77 -53.28
CA GLU A 67 -14.76 -19.00 -54.41
C GLU A 67 -15.43 -17.70 -53.93
N ILE A 68 -14.81 -16.56 -54.25
CA ILE A 68 -15.32 -15.24 -53.86
C ILE A 68 -16.33 -14.78 -54.92
N ARG A 69 -17.59 -14.63 -54.51
CA ARG A 69 -18.67 -14.11 -55.35
C ARG A 69 -19.28 -12.86 -54.73
N ILE A 70 -19.75 -11.93 -55.57
CA ILE A 70 -20.26 -10.62 -55.13
C ILE A 70 -21.39 -10.77 -54.09
N TYR A 71 -22.31 -11.72 -54.28
CA TYR A 71 -23.41 -11.93 -53.34
C TYR A 71 -22.96 -12.41 -51.96
N LEU A 72 -21.79 -13.05 -51.84
CA LEU A 72 -21.21 -13.44 -50.54
C LEU A 72 -20.65 -12.24 -49.79
N VAL A 73 -20.05 -11.29 -50.51
CA VAL A 73 -19.62 -10.02 -49.94
C VAL A 73 -20.83 -9.19 -49.49
N LEU A 74 -21.90 -9.17 -50.29
CA LEU A 74 -23.16 -8.52 -49.89
C LEU A 74 -23.78 -9.19 -48.66
N ALA A 75 -23.78 -10.52 -48.59
CA ALA A 75 -24.26 -11.26 -47.42
C ALA A 75 -23.45 -10.92 -46.15
N LEU A 76 -22.11 -10.81 -46.28
CA LEU A 76 -21.24 -10.39 -45.18
C LEU A 76 -21.56 -8.94 -44.73
N LEU A 77 -21.66 -8.01 -45.67
CA LEU A 77 -22.00 -6.61 -45.39
C LEU A 77 -23.38 -6.48 -44.75
N LEU A 78 -24.35 -7.27 -45.22
CA LEU A 78 -25.68 -7.34 -44.64
C LEU A 78 -25.61 -7.82 -43.19
N GLY A 79 -24.90 -8.92 -42.92
CA GLY A 79 -24.72 -9.41 -41.55
C GLY A 79 -24.06 -8.38 -40.64
N PHE A 80 -23.03 -7.69 -41.11
CA PHE A 80 -22.39 -6.61 -40.35
C PHE A 80 -23.35 -5.44 -40.09
N ALA A 81 -24.11 -5.02 -41.10
CA ALA A 81 -25.11 -3.95 -40.96
C ALA A 81 -26.24 -4.34 -39.99
N THR A 82 -26.71 -5.59 -40.04
CA THR A 82 -27.69 -6.14 -39.10
C THR A 82 -27.15 -6.08 -37.67
N TYR A 83 -25.90 -6.47 -37.45
CA TYR A 83 -25.28 -6.34 -36.13
C TYR A 83 -25.25 -4.88 -35.67
N GLN A 84 -24.75 -3.99 -36.51
CA GLN A 84 -24.57 -2.57 -36.17
C GLN A 84 -25.91 -1.88 -35.86
N ALA A 85 -26.98 -2.21 -36.59
CA ALA A 85 -28.30 -1.60 -36.42
C ALA A 85 -29.09 -2.17 -35.23
N LEU A 86 -29.09 -3.50 -35.05
CA LEU A 86 -30.00 -4.18 -34.12
C LEU A 86 -29.31 -4.69 -32.86
N LEU A 87 -28.13 -5.29 -33.00
CA LEU A 87 -27.50 -6.06 -31.93
C LEU A 87 -26.46 -5.26 -31.13
N LYS A 88 -25.87 -4.22 -31.71
CA LYS A 88 -24.81 -3.44 -31.07
C LYS A 88 -25.17 -2.91 -29.69
N SER A 89 -26.36 -2.32 -29.54
CA SER A 89 -26.81 -1.76 -28.26
C SER A 89 -26.96 -2.84 -27.18
N ILE A 90 -27.55 -3.98 -27.56
CA ILE A 90 -27.75 -5.13 -26.67
C ILE A 90 -26.39 -5.70 -26.27
N TYR A 91 -25.51 -5.93 -27.24
CA TYR A 91 -24.18 -6.48 -27.03
C TYR A 91 -23.33 -5.60 -26.10
N LEU A 92 -23.27 -4.30 -26.35
CA LEU A 92 -22.50 -3.37 -25.50
C LEU A 92 -23.05 -3.28 -24.08
N SER A 93 -24.38 -3.34 -23.92
CA SER A 93 -25.01 -3.37 -22.60
C SER A 93 -24.65 -4.64 -21.83
N PHE A 94 -24.69 -5.79 -22.51
CA PHE A 94 -24.28 -7.07 -21.94
C PHE A 94 -22.79 -7.11 -21.59
N LEU A 95 -21.92 -6.60 -22.48
CA LEU A 95 -20.49 -6.50 -22.26
C LEU A 95 -20.17 -5.64 -21.03
N LYS A 96 -20.80 -4.46 -20.91
CA LYS A 96 -20.65 -3.59 -19.73
C LYS A 96 -21.15 -4.27 -18.46
N LEU A 97 -22.27 -4.99 -18.52
CA LEU A 97 -22.80 -5.75 -17.39
C LEU A 97 -21.78 -6.79 -16.92
N ILE A 98 -21.26 -7.63 -17.82
CA ILE A 98 -20.26 -8.65 -17.49
C ILE A 98 -19.05 -8.00 -16.82
N ILE A 99 -18.51 -6.94 -17.43
CA ILE A 99 -17.30 -6.28 -16.92
C ILE A 99 -17.57 -5.66 -15.55
N SER A 100 -18.72 -5.02 -15.36
CA SER A 100 -19.10 -4.45 -14.07
C SER A 100 -19.24 -5.53 -12.99
N LEU A 101 -19.79 -6.71 -13.34
CA LEU A 101 -19.88 -7.84 -12.42
C LEU A 101 -18.49 -8.39 -12.08
N SER A 102 -17.61 -8.56 -13.07
CA SER A 102 -16.23 -9.00 -12.84
C SER A 102 -15.46 -8.04 -11.93
N VAL A 103 -15.59 -6.72 -12.16
CA VAL A 103 -14.95 -5.71 -11.31
C VAL A 103 -15.52 -5.73 -9.90
N ARG A 104 -16.85 -5.84 -9.74
CA ARG A 104 -17.49 -5.96 -8.42
C ARG A 104 -17.02 -7.21 -7.69
N PHE A 105 -16.93 -8.33 -8.39
CA PHE A 105 -16.46 -9.59 -7.83
C PHE A 105 -15.00 -9.46 -7.36
N TYR A 106 -14.12 -8.92 -8.20
CA TYR A 106 -12.73 -8.66 -7.83
C TYR A 106 -12.61 -7.74 -6.60
N GLN A 107 -13.37 -6.63 -6.57
CA GLN A 107 -13.40 -5.73 -5.42
C GLN A 107 -13.92 -6.41 -4.16
N LEU A 108 -14.92 -7.27 -4.28
CA LEU A 108 -15.44 -8.07 -3.17
C LEU A 108 -14.37 -9.02 -2.64
N THR A 109 -13.68 -9.75 -3.52
CA THR A 109 -12.57 -10.63 -3.15
C THR A 109 -11.46 -9.87 -2.42
N VAL A 110 -11.01 -8.74 -2.97
CA VAL A 110 -9.97 -7.92 -2.34
C VAL A 110 -10.44 -7.38 -0.98
N LYS A 111 -11.67 -6.89 -0.88
CA LYS A 111 -12.24 -6.42 0.40
C LYS A 111 -12.27 -7.54 1.43
N LEU A 112 -12.69 -8.75 1.04
CA LEU A 112 -12.71 -9.91 1.91
C LEU A 112 -11.30 -10.25 2.40
N VAL A 113 -10.31 -10.36 1.50
CA VAL A 113 -8.92 -10.65 1.84
C VAL A 113 -8.33 -9.58 2.78
N VAL A 114 -8.51 -8.30 2.47
CA VAL A 114 -7.98 -7.20 3.29
C VAL A 114 -8.66 -7.15 4.66
N ASN A 115 -9.97 -7.35 4.72
CA ASN A 115 -10.70 -7.30 5.99
C ASN A 115 -10.44 -8.53 6.85
N LEU A 116 -10.25 -9.70 6.24
CA LEU A 116 -10.07 -10.98 6.92
C LEU A 116 -8.61 -11.27 7.30
N ILE A 117 -7.64 -10.74 6.55
CA ILE A 117 -6.22 -11.06 6.75
C ILE A 117 -5.46 -9.82 7.25
N TYR A 118 -5.47 -8.74 6.48
CA TYR A 118 -4.64 -7.58 6.79
C TYR A 118 -5.04 -6.89 8.10
N LYS A 119 -6.35 -6.65 8.30
CA LYS A 119 -6.83 -6.02 9.53
C LYS A 119 -6.52 -6.81 10.80
N PRO A 120 -6.83 -8.12 10.92
CA PRO A 120 -6.55 -8.86 12.14
C PRO A 120 -5.05 -8.98 12.44
N ILE A 121 -4.22 -9.15 11.41
CA ILE A 121 -2.76 -9.18 11.60
C ILE A 121 -2.28 -7.84 12.15
N LYS A 122 -2.73 -6.71 11.59
CA LYS A 122 -2.38 -5.38 12.09
C LYS A 122 -2.81 -5.19 13.55
N THR A 123 -4.02 -5.61 13.91
CA THR A 123 -4.51 -5.52 15.30
C THR A 123 -3.70 -6.40 16.25
N LEU A 124 -3.29 -7.60 15.82
CA LEU A 124 -2.44 -8.48 16.62
C LEU A 124 -1.06 -7.85 16.86
N ILE A 125 -0.44 -7.28 15.83
CA ILE A 125 0.86 -6.59 15.97
C ILE A 125 0.74 -5.39 16.92
N LEU A 126 -0.29 -4.56 16.76
CA LEU A 126 -0.53 -3.42 17.65
C LEU A 126 -0.78 -3.87 19.10
N PHE A 127 -1.52 -4.97 19.29
CA PHE A 127 -1.73 -5.56 20.60
C PHE A 127 -0.40 -6.00 21.23
N LEU A 128 0.46 -6.74 20.51
CA LEU A 128 1.77 -7.14 21.00
C LEU A 128 2.66 -5.95 21.39
N VAL A 129 2.71 -4.91 20.55
CA VAL A 129 3.47 -3.68 20.86
C VAL A 129 2.90 -3.01 22.12
N SER A 130 1.58 -2.98 22.28
CA SER A 130 0.93 -2.39 23.46
C SER A 130 1.30 -3.14 24.75
N VAL A 131 1.39 -4.47 24.69
CA VAL A 131 1.82 -5.32 25.81
C VAL A 131 3.29 -5.03 26.18
N VAL A 132 4.18 -4.93 25.19
CA VAL A 132 5.60 -4.61 25.44
C VAL A 132 5.75 -3.24 26.11
N ILE A 133 5.04 -2.22 25.61
CA ILE A 133 5.06 -0.88 26.20
C ILE A 133 4.50 -0.89 27.62
N PHE A 134 3.44 -1.66 27.88
CA PHE A 134 2.88 -1.82 29.22
C PHE A 134 3.87 -2.44 30.20
N LEU A 135 4.57 -3.51 29.79
CA LEU A 135 5.63 -4.15 30.59
C LEU A 135 6.79 -3.19 30.88
N LEU A 136 7.27 -2.46 29.87
CA LEU A 136 8.32 -1.45 30.06
C LEU A 136 7.91 -0.36 31.04
N LYS A 137 6.68 0.16 30.93
CA LYS A 137 6.15 1.14 31.89
C LYS A 137 6.04 0.55 33.29
N GLY A 138 5.62 -0.71 33.43
CA GLY A 138 5.58 -1.43 34.70
C GLY A 138 6.96 -1.55 35.36
N LEU A 139 7.96 -1.99 34.59
CA LEU A 139 9.36 -2.04 35.05
C LEU A 139 9.87 -0.66 35.49
N MET A 140 9.59 0.38 34.70
CA MET A 140 10.01 1.74 35.01
C MET A 140 9.34 2.26 36.30
N ALA A 141 8.08 1.89 36.55
CA ALA A 141 7.39 2.19 37.81
C ALA A 141 8.06 1.50 39.01
N LEU A 142 8.48 0.24 38.87
CA LEU A 142 9.22 -0.49 39.92
C LEU A 142 10.57 0.18 40.22
N VAL A 143 11.36 0.48 39.20
CA VAL A 143 12.65 1.18 39.35
C VAL A 143 12.45 2.53 40.06
N ASN A 144 11.45 3.30 39.65
CA ASN A 144 11.12 4.57 40.29
C ASN A 144 10.67 4.39 41.75
N GLY A 145 9.94 3.31 42.05
CA GLY A 145 9.58 2.92 43.42
C GLY A 145 10.80 2.63 44.28
N VAL A 146 11.73 1.80 43.79
CA VAL A 146 12.99 1.47 44.48
C VAL A 146 13.84 2.72 44.71
N ILE A 147 13.97 3.58 43.70
CA ILE A 147 14.71 4.85 43.83
C ILE A 147 14.07 5.75 44.89
N ARG A 148 12.73 5.79 44.98
CA ARG A 148 12.02 6.56 46.01
C ARG A 148 12.36 6.05 47.41
N VAL A 149 12.36 4.74 47.60
CA VAL A 149 12.71 4.09 48.87
C VAL A 149 14.18 4.33 49.22
N LEU A 150 15.11 4.12 48.27
CA LEU A 150 16.54 4.39 48.47
C LEU A 150 16.81 5.83 48.88
N ARG A 151 16.20 6.81 48.20
CA ARG A 151 16.33 8.23 48.57
C ARG A 151 15.76 8.53 49.96
N PHE A 152 14.68 7.85 50.35
CA PHE A 152 14.09 8.00 51.68
C PHE A 152 15.05 7.47 52.75
N ILE A 153 15.57 6.24 52.59
CA ILE A 153 16.56 5.65 53.50
C ILE A 153 17.81 6.54 53.57
N LEU A 154 18.35 6.96 52.43
CA LEU A 154 19.52 7.83 52.39
C LEU A 154 19.28 9.14 53.16
N LYS A 155 18.12 9.77 52.99
CA LYS A 155 17.77 10.98 53.77
C LYS A 155 17.71 10.67 55.25
N VAL A 156 17.00 9.60 55.64
CA VAL A 156 16.82 9.19 57.05
C VAL A 156 18.16 8.88 57.71
N VAL A 157 19.13 8.30 57.02
CA VAL A 157 20.47 8.00 57.55
C VAL A 157 21.37 9.23 57.58
N LEU A 158 21.30 10.10 56.57
CA LEU A 158 22.11 11.33 56.52
C LEU A 158 21.62 12.41 57.51
N LEU A 159 20.34 12.40 57.89
CA LEU A 159 19.75 13.32 58.87
C LEU A 159 20.44 13.26 60.26
N PRO A 160 20.57 12.09 60.93
CA PRO A 160 21.27 11.98 62.21
C PRO A 160 22.78 12.19 62.06
N LEU A 161 23.37 11.83 60.91
CA LEU A 161 24.78 12.09 60.64
C LEU A 161 25.08 13.60 60.59
N LYS A 162 24.22 14.39 59.94
CA LYS A 162 24.33 15.86 59.94
C LYS A 162 24.14 16.45 61.33
N TRP A 163 23.20 15.89 62.10
CA TRP A 163 22.96 16.33 63.47
C TRP A 163 24.17 16.05 64.38
N LEU A 164 24.77 14.85 64.26
CA LEU A 164 26.03 14.49 64.94
C LEU A 164 27.20 15.40 64.52
N LEU A 165 27.35 15.71 63.23
CA LEU A 165 28.36 16.66 62.76
C LEU A 165 28.14 18.07 63.34
N SER A 166 26.89 18.50 63.49
CA SER A 166 26.56 19.78 64.14
C SER A 166 26.90 19.77 65.64
N LEU A 167 26.67 18.66 66.33
CA LEU A 167 27.07 18.46 67.73
C LEU A 167 28.59 18.56 67.89
N ILE A 168 29.34 17.88 67.01
CA ILE A 168 30.80 17.95 66.98
C ILE A 168 31.28 19.38 66.68
N TRP A 169 30.60 20.09 65.76
CA TRP A 169 30.90 21.50 65.45
C TRP A 169 30.70 22.44 66.65
N LEU A 170 29.81 22.11 67.57
CA LEU A 170 29.53 22.90 68.77
C LEU A 170 30.62 22.74 69.83
N VAL A 171 31.22 21.55 69.91
CA VAL A 171 32.24 21.18 70.91
C VAL A 171 33.68 21.52 70.45
N LEU A 172 33.89 21.85 69.17
CA LEU A 172 35.22 22.12 68.62
C LEU A 172 35.83 23.48 69.04
N PRO A 173 37.12 23.54 69.44
CA PRO A 173 37.80 24.76 69.84
C PRO A 173 38.01 25.75 68.67
N LYS A 174 37.99 27.06 68.96
CA LYS A 174 38.01 28.17 67.97
C LYS A 174 39.12 28.07 66.91
N LYS A 175 40.28 27.48 67.25
CA LYS A 175 41.40 27.28 66.30
C LYS A 175 41.07 26.27 65.18
N VAL A 176 40.27 25.25 65.47
CA VAL A 176 39.90 24.23 64.49
C VAL A 176 38.81 24.74 63.54
N LYS A 177 37.85 25.54 64.04
CA LYS A 177 36.84 26.22 63.19
C LYS A 177 37.48 27.09 62.12
N LEU A 178 38.47 27.90 62.47
CA LEU A 178 39.20 28.76 61.52
C LEU A 178 39.96 27.97 60.45
N ASN A 179 40.54 26.81 60.80
CA ASN A 179 41.21 25.94 59.83
C ASN A 179 40.20 25.27 58.88
N VAL A 180 39.05 24.80 59.40
CA VAL A 180 38.00 24.21 58.56
C VAL A 180 37.40 25.24 57.61
N ASP A 181 37.20 26.49 58.05
CA ASP A 181 36.73 27.57 57.18
C ASP A 181 37.75 27.93 56.08
N LYS A 182 39.05 27.82 56.37
CA LYS A 182 40.12 28.00 55.39
C LYS A 182 40.14 26.89 54.33
N TYR A 183 39.85 25.65 54.74
CA TYR A 183 39.75 24.51 53.82
C TYR A 183 38.40 24.48 53.07
N SER A 184 37.30 24.88 53.70
CA SER A 184 35.98 24.98 53.06
C SER A 184 35.96 26.08 52.00
N GLY A 185 36.65 27.20 52.23
CA GLY A 185 36.86 28.26 51.23
C GLY A 185 37.65 27.78 50.01
N LYS A 186 38.70 26.97 50.20
CA LYS A 186 39.44 26.33 49.08
C LYS A 186 38.55 25.34 48.32
N LEU A 187 37.78 24.50 49.02
CA LEU A 187 36.86 23.54 48.41
C LEU A 187 35.69 24.22 47.69
N ALA A 188 35.22 25.37 48.17
CA ALA A 188 34.22 26.19 47.49
C ALA A 188 34.74 26.77 46.17
N GLY A 189 36.02 27.18 46.15
CA GLY A 189 36.73 27.56 44.92
C GLY A 189 36.78 26.41 43.89
N TYR A 190 37.16 25.20 44.32
CA TYR A 190 37.14 24.03 43.42
C TYR A 190 35.72 23.66 42.97
N TYR A 191 34.72 23.72 43.85
CA TYR A 191 33.32 23.43 43.50
C TYR A 191 32.77 24.42 42.46
N THR A 192 33.04 25.72 42.62
CA THR A 192 32.60 26.74 41.66
C THR A 192 33.29 26.57 40.29
N MET A 193 34.57 26.21 40.28
CA MET A 193 35.31 25.92 39.04
C MET A 193 34.76 24.68 38.33
N ILE A 194 34.55 23.57 39.06
CA ILE A 194 33.95 22.33 38.51
C ILE A 194 32.54 22.60 38.00
N LYS A 195 31.71 23.35 38.74
CA LYS A 195 30.35 23.71 38.34
C LYS A 195 30.34 24.55 37.05
N LYS A 196 31.31 25.44 36.88
CA LYS A 196 31.46 26.26 35.66
C LYS A 196 31.83 25.38 34.46
N TYR A 197 32.81 24.48 34.63
CA TYR A 197 33.22 23.52 33.60
C TYR A 197 32.08 22.60 33.17
N VAL A 198 31.35 22.02 34.12
CA VAL A 198 30.20 21.15 33.83
C VAL A 198 29.10 21.92 33.08
N LYS A 199 28.85 23.17 33.45
CA LYS A 199 27.85 24.02 32.79
C LYS A 199 28.23 24.36 31.35
N GLU A 200 29.51 24.64 31.09
CA GLU A 200 30.03 24.85 29.73
C GLU A 200 30.01 23.57 28.90
N TRP A 201 30.41 22.44 29.48
CA TRP A 201 30.38 21.14 28.81
C TRP A 201 28.97 20.72 28.38
N ILE A 202 27.96 20.92 29.25
CA ILE A 202 26.55 20.68 28.91
C ILE A 202 26.05 21.64 27.83
N LYS A 203 26.50 22.91 27.82
CA LYS A 203 26.11 23.91 26.83
C LYS A 203 26.68 23.59 25.45
N ASN A 204 27.93 23.11 25.38
CA ASN A 204 28.56 22.71 24.11
C ASN A 204 27.93 21.45 23.52
N ARG A 205 27.50 20.49 24.37
CA ARG A 205 26.77 19.28 23.92
C ARG A 205 25.33 19.54 23.45
N LYS A 206 24.74 20.71 23.69
CA LYS A 206 23.42 21.11 23.19
C LYS A 206 23.46 21.92 21.89
N LYS A 207 24.65 22.28 21.39
CA LYS A 207 24.85 23.09 20.17
C LYS A 207 25.30 22.27 18.95
N GLN A 208 25.69 21.02 19.14
CA GLN A 208 25.82 19.99 18.09
C GLN A 208 24.52 19.20 18.00
#